data_AF-A0A6J3JAX8-F1
#
_entry.id   AF-A0A6J3JAX8-F1
#
_cell.length_a   1.000
_cell.length_b   1.000
_cell.length_c   1.000
_cell.angle_alpha   90.00
_cell.angle_beta   90.00
_cell.angle_gamma   90.00
#
_symmetry.space_group_name_H-M   'P 1'
#
loop_
_entity.id
_entity.type
_entity.pdbx_description
1 polymer ?
#
loop_
_entity_poly.entity_id
_entity_poly.type
_entity_poly.pdbx_seq_one_letter_code
_entity_poly.pdbx_strand_id
1 'polypeptide(L)'
;MIDQNQTCGAGQDSVPYMICLIHILEEWFGVEQLEDYFNFANYLLWVFTPLILLVLPYFTIFLLYLTIIFLHIYKRKNVLKEAYSHNLWDGARKTVATLWDGHAAVWHGYEVHGMEKIPEDGPALIIFYHGAIPIDFYYFMAKIFIHKGRTCRVVADHFVFKIPGFSLLLDVFCALHGPREKCVEILRSGHLLAISPGGVREALISDETYNIVWGHRRGFAQVAIDAKVMRRLRHREMEGWKGSCDSARQQQSRAHSSELEATGTVAIPDYIAHPLFLCLHKTLEKDLDRLEEQTKNAVQALIDKHQRIPGNIMSALLERFH
;
A
#
# COMPACT_ATOMS: atom_id res chain seq x y z
N MET A 1 4.06 -3.61 74.23
CA MET A 1 4.41 -4.09 72.89
C MET A 1 4.49 -2.87 72.01
N ILE A 2 5.70 -2.33 71.84
CA ILE A 2 5.98 -1.19 70.95
C ILE A 2 7.09 -1.67 70.01
N ASP A 3 6.91 -1.33 68.75
CA ASP A 3 7.62 -1.77 67.55
C ASP A 3 9.11 -2.10 67.73
N GLN A 4 9.48 -3.31 67.33
CA GLN A 4 10.86 -3.62 67.01
C GLN A 4 11.25 -2.83 65.77
N ASN A 5 12.30 -2.02 65.90
CA ASN A 5 12.98 -1.28 64.84
C ASN A 5 13.09 -2.09 63.53
N GLN A 6 12.17 -1.85 62.60
CA GLN A 6 12.27 -2.31 61.22
C GLN A 6 13.08 -1.28 60.42
N THR A 7 14.33 -1.06 60.79
CA THR A 7 15.24 -0.20 60.03
C THR A 7 16.49 -0.97 59.63
N CYS A 8 16.93 -0.76 58.40
CA CYS A 8 18.16 -1.30 57.83
C CYS A 8 19.12 -0.12 57.59
N GLY A 9 20.39 -0.29 57.93
CA GLY A 9 21.39 0.78 57.82
C GLY A 9 21.95 0.89 56.41
N ALA A 10 21.68 2.01 55.75
CA ALA A 10 22.35 2.44 54.53
C ALA A 10 23.00 3.81 54.79
N GLY A 11 24.28 3.83 55.17
CA GLY A 11 24.97 5.06 55.56
C GLY A 11 24.61 5.58 56.96
N GLN A 12 24.65 6.91 57.15
CA GLN A 12 24.52 7.58 58.46
C GLN A 12 23.08 7.77 58.96
N ASP A 13 22.05 7.37 58.19
CA ASP A 13 20.63 7.49 58.57
C ASP A 13 19.90 6.13 58.60
N SER A 14 18.98 5.96 59.56
CA SER A 14 18.19 4.74 59.70
C SER A 14 16.91 4.80 58.86
N VAL A 15 16.82 3.96 57.82
CA VAL A 15 15.71 3.97 56.85
C VAL A 15 14.80 2.75 57.07
N PRO A 16 13.46 2.88 56.92
CA PRO A 16 12.53 1.75 57.03
C PRO A 16 12.92 0.52 56.19
N TYR A 17 12.74 -0.68 56.73
CA TYR A 17 13.15 -1.95 56.13
C TYR A 17 12.61 -2.16 54.71
N MET A 18 11.38 -1.70 54.43
CA MET A 18 10.78 -1.75 53.10
C MET A 18 11.58 -0.94 52.06
N ILE A 19 12.15 0.21 52.45
CA ILE A 19 12.96 1.04 51.56
C ILE A 19 14.32 0.40 51.30
N CYS A 20 14.93 -0.22 52.31
CA CYS A 20 16.16 -0.99 52.13
C CYS A 20 15.94 -2.23 51.24
N LEU A 21 14.79 -2.91 51.36
CA LEU A 21 14.43 -4.01 50.47
C LEU A 21 14.24 -3.54 49.02
N ILE A 22 13.63 -2.37 48.82
CA ILE A 22 13.51 -1.75 47.49
C ILE A 22 14.89 -1.43 46.92
N HIS A 23 15.79 -0.81 47.67
CA HIS A 23 17.14 -0.50 47.19
C HIS A 23 17.97 -1.74 46.85
N ILE A 24 17.91 -2.78 47.69
CA ILE A 24 18.59 -4.05 47.40
C ILE A 24 18.00 -4.70 46.15
N LEU A 25 16.68 -4.65 45.97
CA LEU A 25 16.03 -5.16 44.76
C LEU A 25 16.40 -4.32 43.53
N GLU A 26 16.42 -2.99 43.62
CA GLU A 26 16.86 -2.08 42.54
C GLU A 26 18.30 -2.34 42.11
N GLU A 27 19.21 -2.55 43.08
CA GLU A 27 20.62 -2.89 42.83
C GLU A 27 20.78 -4.30 42.24
N TRP A 28 19.99 -5.27 42.71
CA TRP A 28 20.03 -6.67 42.22
C TRP A 28 19.40 -6.83 40.83
N PHE A 29 18.34 -6.06 40.53
CA PHE A 29 17.74 -5.99 39.19
C PHE A 29 18.50 -5.06 38.24
N GLY A 30 19.50 -4.31 38.74
CA GLY A 30 20.25 -3.36 37.93
C GLY A 30 19.35 -2.34 37.25
N VAL A 31 18.35 -1.81 37.97
CA VAL A 31 17.31 -0.93 37.39
C VAL A 31 17.92 0.33 36.78
N GLU A 32 18.98 0.88 37.37
CA GLU A 32 19.78 1.97 36.78
C GLU A 32 20.43 1.55 35.45
N GLN A 33 20.96 0.33 35.36
CA GLN A 33 21.51 -0.19 34.11
C GLN A 33 20.42 -0.38 33.05
N LEU A 34 19.22 -0.83 33.43
CA LEU A 34 18.08 -0.94 32.51
C LEU A 34 17.69 0.42 31.95
N GLU A 35 17.61 1.45 32.78
CA GLU A 35 17.34 2.82 32.35
C GLU A 35 18.43 3.33 31.40
N ASP A 36 19.70 3.07 31.70
CA ASP A 36 20.83 3.37 30.81
C ASP A 36 20.76 2.61 29.48
N TYR A 37 20.37 1.33 29.49
CA TYR A 37 20.17 0.53 28.27
C TYR A 37 19.00 1.06 27.44
N PHE A 38 17.88 1.45 28.06
CA PHE A 38 16.75 2.07 27.37
C PHE A 38 17.12 3.43 26.79
N ASN A 39 17.86 4.25 27.55
CA ASN A 39 18.35 5.54 27.10
C ASN A 39 19.35 5.39 25.94
N PHE A 40 20.24 4.41 26.01
CA PHE A 40 21.17 4.07 24.92
C PHE A 40 20.42 3.57 23.68
N ALA A 41 19.45 2.68 23.82
CA ALA A 41 18.63 2.20 22.72
C ALA A 41 17.79 3.32 22.10
N ASN A 42 17.21 4.21 22.90
CA ASN A 42 16.48 5.40 22.43
C ASN A 42 17.41 6.36 21.69
N TYR A 43 18.62 6.60 22.19
CA TYR A 43 19.62 7.41 21.51
C TYR A 43 20.04 6.79 20.18
N LEU A 44 20.27 5.47 20.16
CA LEU A 44 20.57 4.71 18.95
C LEU A 44 19.43 4.85 17.93
N LEU A 45 18.18 4.61 18.35
CA LEU A 45 17.00 4.80 17.52
C LEU A 45 16.92 6.23 16.99
N TRP A 46 17.14 7.25 17.83
CA TRP A 46 17.10 8.66 17.41
C TRP A 46 18.16 8.98 16.36
N VAL A 47 19.40 8.48 16.51
CA VAL A 47 20.49 8.66 15.54
C VAL A 47 20.21 7.94 14.22
N PHE A 48 19.66 6.72 14.28
CA PHE A 48 19.41 5.91 13.09
C PHE A 48 18.07 6.20 12.40
N THR A 49 17.08 6.77 13.08
CA THR A 49 15.79 7.15 12.49
C THR A 49 15.93 8.02 11.22
N PRO A 50 16.68 9.15 11.23
CA PRO A 50 16.86 9.95 10.02
C PRO A 50 17.60 9.18 8.92
N LEU A 51 18.54 8.30 9.28
CA LEU A 51 19.23 7.44 8.31
C LEU A 51 18.26 6.44 7.68
N ILE A 52 17.39 5.81 8.47
CA ILE A 52 16.38 4.85 7.99
C ILE A 52 15.40 5.54 7.06
N LEU A 53 14.88 6.72 7.44
CA LEU A 53 13.97 7.51 6.61
C LEU A 53 14.60 7.91 5.28
N LEU A 54 15.89 8.26 5.28
CA LEU A 54 16.62 8.57 4.05
C LEU A 54 16.86 7.32 3.21
N VAL A 55 17.28 6.20 3.81
CA VAL A 55 17.62 4.96 3.09
C VAL A 55 16.39 4.28 2.50
N LEU A 56 15.24 4.35 3.16
CA LEU A 56 13.98 3.70 2.77
C LEU A 56 13.58 3.90 1.29
N PRO A 57 13.41 5.14 0.79
CA PRO A 57 13.04 5.37 -0.61
C PRO A 57 14.16 4.96 -1.58
N TYR A 58 15.43 5.22 -1.25
CA TYR A 58 16.55 4.86 -2.12
C TYR A 58 16.76 3.35 -2.23
N PHE A 59 16.51 2.60 -1.15
CA PHE A 59 16.60 1.14 -1.17
C PHE A 59 15.56 0.52 -2.11
N THR A 60 14.33 1.04 -2.08
CA THR A 60 13.26 0.60 -2.99
C THR A 60 13.62 0.89 -4.45
N ILE A 61 14.15 2.09 -4.75
CA ILE A 61 14.63 2.45 -6.09
C ILE A 61 15.78 1.52 -6.52
N PHE A 62 16.72 1.25 -5.63
CA PHE A 62 17.83 0.32 -5.89
C PHE A 62 17.32 -1.09 -6.26
N LEU A 63 16.34 -1.63 -5.54
CA LEU A 63 15.72 -2.92 -5.86
C LEU A 63 14.97 -2.92 -7.21
N LEU A 64 14.32 -1.81 -7.58
CA LEU A 64 13.71 -1.66 -8.90
C LEU A 64 14.75 -1.74 -10.02
N TYR A 65 15.88 -1.04 -9.90
CA TYR A 65 16.95 -1.12 -10.89
C TYR A 65 17.63 -2.50 -10.91
N LEU A 66 17.78 -3.14 -9.77
CA LEU A 66 18.27 -4.53 -9.70
C LEU A 66 17.33 -5.48 -10.47
N THR A 67 16.01 -5.29 -10.32
CA THR A 67 14.99 -6.04 -11.08
C THR A 67 15.13 -5.79 -12.58
N ILE A 68 15.32 -4.53 -13.00
CA ILE A 68 15.53 -4.18 -14.41
C ILE A 68 16.78 -4.87 -14.97
N ILE A 69 17.91 -4.82 -14.24
CA ILE A 69 19.16 -5.49 -14.64
C ILE A 69 18.94 -7.00 -14.76
N PHE A 70 18.26 -7.62 -13.77
CA PHE A 70 17.91 -9.03 -13.82
C PHE A 70 17.10 -9.37 -15.07
N LEU A 71 16.07 -8.59 -15.42
CA LEU A 71 15.26 -8.83 -16.61
C LEU A 71 16.07 -8.71 -17.91
N HIS A 72 17.01 -7.76 -17.99
CA HIS A 72 17.90 -7.64 -19.16
C HIS A 72 18.86 -8.83 -19.28
N ILE A 73 19.43 -9.29 -18.17
CA ILE A 73 20.27 -10.50 -18.14
C ILE A 73 19.46 -11.73 -18.52
N TYR A 74 18.25 -11.86 -17.98
CA TYR A 74 17.34 -12.97 -18.27
C TYR A 74 16.95 -13.01 -19.75
N LYS A 75 16.59 -11.85 -20.32
CA LYS A 75 16.31 -11.70 -21.75
C LYS A 75 17.51 -12.16 -22.57
N ARG A 76 18.70 -11.61 -22.29
CA ARG A 76 19.92 -11.92 -23.03
C ARG A 76 20.29 -13.41 -22.97
N LYS A 77 20.12 -14.06 -21.81
CA LYS A 77 20.38 -15.49 -21.66
C LYS A 77 19.35 -16.39 -22.36
N ASN A 78 18.12 -15.92 -22.52
CA ASN A 78 17.02 -16.71 -23.07
C ASN A 78 16.58 -16.27 -24.47
N VAL A 79 17.32 -15.40 -25.16
CA VAL A 79 16.99 -14.92 -26.53
C VAL A 79 16.65 -16.06 -27.48
N LEU A 80 17.46 -17.12 -27.49
CA LEU A 80 17.20 -18.27 -28.35
C LEU A 80 15.91 -18.98 -27.96
N LYS A 81 15.61 -19.12 -26.67
CA LYS A 81 14.36 -19.75 -26.22
C LYS A 81 13.14 -18.85 -26.49
N GLU A 82 13.30 -17.53 -26.49
CA GLU A 82 12.27 -16.51 -26.81
C GLU A 82 11.64 -16.70 -28.17
N ALA A 83 12.42 -17.14 -29.15
CA ALA A 83 11.89 -17.48 -30.47
C ALA A 83 11.00 -18.74 -30.49
N TYR A 84 11.10 -19.63 -29.50
CA TYR A 84 10.48 -20.96 -29.54
C TYR A 84 9.46 -21.24 -28.42
N SER A 85 9.27 -20.35 -27.45
CA SER A 85 8.40 -20.65 -26.31
C SER A 85 7.59 -19.44 -25.81
N HIS A 86 6.28 -19.66 -25.67
CA HIS A 86 5.33 -18.62 -25.27
C HIS A 86 5.40 -18.24 -23.77
N ASN A 87 6.00 -19.06 -22.90
CA ASN A 87 5.93 -18.93 -21.43
C ASN A 87 7.23 -18.47 -20.76
N LEU A 88 8.21 -17.93 -21.49
CA LEU A 88 9.54 -17.65 -20.90
C LEU A 88 9.53 -16.60 -19.82
N TRP A 89 8.66 -15.62 -19.98
CA TRP A 89 8.53 -14.54 -19.04
C TRP A 89 7.84 -14.98 -17.75
N ASP A 90 7.19 -16.14 -17.70
CA ASP A 90 6.59 -16.66 -16.46
C ASP A 90 7.64 -17.01 -15.42
N GLY A 91 8.77 -17.58 -15.84
CA GLY A 91 9.90 -17.85 -14.94
C GLY A 91 10.45 -16.56 -14.34
N ALA A 92 10.70 -15.55 -15.19
CA ALA A 92 11.15 -14.24 -14.73
C ALA A 92 10.13 -13.57 -13.81
N ARG A 93 8.84 -13.54 -14.19
CA ARG A 93 7.75 -12.99 -13.39
C ARG A 93 7.65 -13.69 -12.04
N LYS A 94 7.78 -15.01 -11.98
CA LYS A 94 7.72 -15.77 -10.72
C LYS A 94 8.87 -15.44 -9.79
N THR A 95 10.09 -15.36 -10.32
CA THR A 95 11.27 -14.95 -9.53
C THR A 95 11.11 -13.54 -9.00
N VAL A 96 10.73 -12.60 -9.85
CA VAL A 96 10.56 -11.20 -9.45
C VAL A 96 9.38 -11.06 -8.47
N ALA A 97 8.23 -11.70 -8.72
CA ALA A 97 7.10 -11.68 -7.81
C ALA A 97 7.47 -12.24 -6.43
N THR A 98 8.24 -13.33 -6.36
CA THR A 98 8.68 -13.92 -5.07
C THR A 98 9.62 -12.96 -4.32
N LEU A 99 10.53 -12.30 -5.03
CA LEU A 99 11.43 -11.30 -4.42
C LEU A 99 10.64 -10.11 -3.86
N TRP A 100 9.71 -9.56 -4.64
CA TRP A 100 8.90 -8.41 -4.23
C TRP A 100 7.88 -8.78 -3.15
N ASP A 101 7.34 -10.00 -3.12
CA ASP A 101 6.49 -10.49 -2.04
C ASP A 101 7.26 -10.64 -0.72
N GLY A 102 8.50 -11.16 -0.77
CA GLY A 102 9.40 -11.19 0.37
C GLY A 102 9.74 -9.78 0.88
N HIS A 103 10.03 -8.85 -0.03
CA HIS A 103 10.24 -7.44 0.32
C HIS A 103 8.98 -6.81 0.93
N ALA A 104 7.79 -7.11 0.39
CA ALA A 104 6.52 -6.64 0.93
C ALA A 104 6.34 -7.09 2.39
N ALA A 105 6.55 -8.38 2.66
CA ALA A 105 6.37 -8.98 3.98
C ALA A 105 7.40 -8.45 4.98
N VAL A 106 8.69 -8.49 4.63
CA VAL A 106 9.78 -8.14 5.56
C VAL A 106 9.90 -6.63 5.77
N TRP A 107 9.82 -5.85 4.69
CA TRP A 107 10.13 -4.43 4.72
C TRP A 107 8.92 -3.56 5.06
N HIS A 108 7.72 -4.00 4.66
CA HIS A 108 6.49 -3.24 4.82
C HIS A 108 5.42 -3.93 5.69
N GLY A 109 5.60 -5.19 6.09
CA GLY A 109 4.54 -5.93 6.77
C GLY A 109 3.28 -6.05 5.90
N TYR A 110 3.46 -6.11 4.59
CA TYR A 110 2.37 -5.92 3.64
C TYR A 110 1.47 -7.15 3.53
N GLU A 111 0.18 -6.94 3.79
CA GLU A 111 -0.85 -7.97 3.70
C GLU A 111 -1.95 -7.61 2.71
N VAL A 112 -2.59 -8.64 2.15
CA VAL A 112 -3.73 -8.49 1.25
C VAL A 112 -4.88 -9.31 1.79
N HIS A 113 -5.92 -8.61 2.25
CA HIS A 113 -7.18 -9.22 2.64
C HIS A 113 -8.14 -9.25 1.45
N GLY A 114 -8.94 -10.30 1.33
CA GLY A 114 -9.95 -10.40 0.27
C GLY A 114 -9.45 -10.98 -1.06
N MET A 115 -8.32 -11.71 -1.07
CA MET A 115 -7.76 -12.33 -2.28
C MET A 115 -8.76 -13.32 -2.94
N GLU A 116 -9.67 -13.90 -2.17
CA GLU A 116 -10.78 -14.74 -2.66
C GLU A 116 -11.78 -14.00 -3.54
N LYS A 117 -11.86 -12.66 -3.43
CA LYS A 117 -12.73 -11.83 -4.26
C LYS A 117 -12.19 -11.64 -5.68
N ILE A 118 -10.89 -11.87 -5.88
CA ILE A 118 -10.28 -11.84 -7.20
C ILE A 118 -10.60 -13.18 -7.89
N PRO A 119 -11.24 -13.14 -9.06
CA PRO A 119 -11.63 -14.36 -9.75
C PRO A 119 -10.43 -15.17 -10.23
N GLU A 120 -10.57 -16.49 -10.17
CA GLU A 120 -9.59 -17.43 -10.76
C GLU A 120 -9.57 -17.30 -12.29
N ASP A 121 -10.71 -17.05 -12.92
CA ASP A 121 -10.85 -16.94 -14.37
C ASP A 121 -11.77 -15.78 -14.78
N GLY A 122 -11.59 -15.30 -16.01
CA GLY A 122 -12.40 -14.21 -16.55
C GLY A 122 -12.01 -12.82 -16.04
N PRO A 123 -12.67 -11.77 -16.53
CA PRO A 123 -12.18 -10.42 -16.37
C PRO A 123 -12.57 -9.77 -15.05
N ALA A 124 -11.70 -8.92 -14.54
CA ALA A 124 -12.04 -8.04 -13.43
C ALA A 124 -11.31 -6.70 -13.57
N LEU A 125 -12.01 -5.64 -13.19
CA LEU A 125 -11.44 -4.30 -13.12
C LEU A 125 -11.12 -4.00 -11.65
N ILE A 126 -9.85 -3.72 -11.37
CA ILE A 126 -9.35 -3.36 -10.05
C ILE A 126 -9.22 -1.84 -10.02
N ILE A 127 -9.98 -1.20 -9.12
CA ILE A 127 -9.88 0.22 -8.85
C ILE A 127 -9.09 0.42 -7.56
N PHE A 128 -8.11 1.31 -7.62
CA PHE A 128 -7.25 1.58 -6.47
C PHE A 128 -6.87 3.05 -6.39
N TYR A 129 -6.53 3.44 -5.17
CA TYR A 129 -6.02 4.76 -4.85
C TYR A 129 -4.57 4.92 -5.33
N HIS A 130 -4.19 6.09 -5.88
CA HIS A 130 -2.80 6.33 -6.27
C HIS A 130 -1.95 6.89 -5.12
N GLY A 131 -1.05 6.07 -4.55
CA GLY A 131 0.03 6.59 -3.71
C GLY A 131 1.10 7.33 -4.53
N ALA A 132 1.87 8.23 -3.93
CA ALA A 132 2.89 8.99 -4.66
C ALA A 132 3.94 8.08 -5.35
N ILE A 133 4.32 6.97 -4.69
CA ILE A 133 5.09 5.87 -5.27
C ILE A 133 4.24 4.60 -5.10
N PRO A 134 3.65 4.03 -6.18
CA PRO A 134 2.71 2.91 -6.08
C PRO A 134 3.44 1.56 -5.88
N ILE A 135 4.31 1.48 -4.87
CA ILE A 135 5.06 0.26 -4.53
C ILE A 135 4.15 -0.85 -4.02
N ASP A 136 3.14 -0.42 -3.29
CA ASP A 136 2.00 -1.16 -2.78
C ASP A 136 1.26 -1.94 -3.89
N PHE A 137 1.10 -1.35 -5.06
CA PHE A 137 0.49 -2.00 -6.21
C PHE A 137 1.41 -3.08 -6.82
N TYR A 138 2.73 -2.88 -6.83
CA TYR A 138 3.65 -3.94 -7.26
C TYR A 138 3.59 -5.16 -6.34
N TYR A 139 3.48 -4.96 -5.01
CA TYR A 139 3.24 -6.06 -4.07
C TYR A 139 1.92 -6.78 -4.33
N PHE A 140 0.86 -6.01 -4.59
CA PHE A 140 -0.44 -6.58 -4.92
C PHE A 140 -0.38 -7.44 -6.20
N MET A 141 0.28 -6.95 -7.26
CA MET A 141 0.49 -7.71 -8.49
C MET A 141 1.30 -9.00 -8.25
N ALA A 142 2.35 -8.92 -7.44
CA ALA A 142 3.16 -10.09 -7.08
C ALA A 142 2.31 -11.15 -6.36
N LYS A 143 1.48 -10.74 -5.39
CA LYS A 143 0.58 -11.64 -4.67
C LYS A 143 -0.50 -12.24 -5.58
N ILE A 144 -1.11 -11.47 -6.50
CA ILE A 144 -2.03 -12.02 -7.50
C ILE A 144 -1.31 -13.09 -8.34
N PHE A 145 -0.10 -12.80 -8.80
CA PHE A 145 0.64 -13.75 -9.64
C PHE A 145 1.00 -15.04 -8.87
N ILE A 146 1.41 -14.92 -7.60
CA ILE A 146 1.77 -16.07 -6.76
C ILE A 146 0.54 -16.90 -6.37
N HIS A 147 -0.54 -16.26 -5.91
CA HIS A 147 -1.70 -16.96 -5.36
C HIS A 147 -2.72 -17.41 -6.42
N LYS A 148 -2.85 -16.67 -7.51
CA LYS A 148 -3.85 -16.94 -8.57
C LYS A 148 -3.21 -17.41 -9.88
N GLY A 149 -1.89 -17.28 -10.03
CA GLY A 149 -1.24 -17.54 -11.31
C GLY A 149 -1.62 -16.58 -12.43
N ARG A 150 -2.20 -15.40 -12.09
CA ARG A 150 -2.72 -14.44 -13.07
C ARG A 150 -1.86 -13.21 -13.16
N THR A 151 -1.69 -12.68 -14.37
CA THR A 151 -1.09 -11.37 -14.59
C THR A 151 -2.16 -10.28 -14.54
N CYS A 152 -1.93 -9.25 -13.72
CA CYS A 152 -2.74 -8.04 -13.73
C CYS A 152 -2.12 -7.00 -14.66
N ARG A 153 -2.90 -6.47 -15.61
CA ARG A 153 -2.44 -5.37 -16.46
C ARG A 153 -2.71 -4.04 -15.76
N VAL A 154 -1.86 -3.05 -15.92
CA VAL A 154 -2.02 -1.74 -15.26
C VAL A 154 -1.99 -0.60 -16.26
N VAL A 155 -2.88 0.37 -16.07
CA VAL A 155 -2.81 1.63 -16.81
C VAL A 155 -1.81 2.56 -16.13
N ALA A 156 -0.74 2.90 -16.83
CA ALA A 156 0.28 3.83 -16.36
C ALA A 156 0.27 5.14 -17.17
N ASP A 157 0.68 6.24 -16.52
CA ASP A 157 0.81 7.53 -17.18
C ASP A 157 1.94 7.51 -18.21
N HIS A 158 1.84 8.36 -19.23
CA HIS A 158 2.78 8.42 -20.34
C HIS A 158 4.21 8.74 -19.90
N PHE A 159 4.40 9.49 -18.80
CA PHE A 159 5.76 9.80 -18.32
C PHE A 159 6.53 8.56 -17.86
N VAL A 160 5.85 7.53 -17.33
CA VAL A 160 6.48 6.31 -16.80
C VAL A 160 7.22 5.56 -17.92
N PHE A 161 6.66 5.57 -19.13
CA PHE A 161 7.26 4.96 -20.32
C PHE A 161 8.49 5.72 -20.84
N LYS A 162 8.72 6.95 -20.38
CA LYS A 162 9.90 7.75 -20.72
C LYS A 162 11.06 7.56 -19.73
N ILE A 163 10.84 6.86 -18.62
CA ILE A 163 11.88 6.61 -17.62
C ILE A 163 12.93 5.66 -18.22
N PRO A 164 14.21 6.04 -18.25
CA PRO A 164 15.27 5.20 -18.81
C PRO A 164 15.35 3.83 -18.12
N GLY A 165 15.33 2.76 -18.92
CA GLY A 165 15.44 1.38 -18.45
C GLY A 165 14.12 0.70 -18.04
N PHE A 166 13.03 1.45 -17.92
CA PHE A 166 11.75 0.90 -17.44
C PHE A 166 10.95 0.15 -18.51
N SER A 167 11.22 0.35 -19.80
CA SER A 167 10.43 -0.27 -20.89
C SER A 167 10.29 -1.78 -20.74
N LEU A 168 11.40 -2.50 -20.51
CA LEU A 168 11.37 -3.95 -20.33
C LEU A 168 10.59 -4.37 -19.07
N LEU A 169 10.72 -3.63 -17.97
CA LEU A 169 9.97 -3.90 -16.75
C LEU A 169 8.47 -3.74 -17.00
N LEU A 170 8.06 -2.62 -17.61
CA LEU A 170 6.68 -2.31 -17.94
C LEU A 170 6.07 -3.36 -18.87
N ASP A 171 6.82 -3.81 -19.88
CA ASP A 171 6.36 -4.85 -20.81
C ASP A 171 6.15 -6.20 -20.10
N VAL A 172 7.13 -6.64 -19.29
CA VAL A 172 7.08 -7.93 -18.57
C VAL A 172 5.90 -7.97 -17.59
N PHE A 173 5.62 -6.84 -16.94
CA PHE A 173 4.51 -6.68 -16.00
C PHE A 173 3.22 -6.13 -16.63
N CYS A 174 3.15 -6.09 -17.96
CA CYS A 174 1.92 -5.75 -18.70
C CYS A 174 1.34 -4.37 -18.36
N ALA A 175 2.20 -3.39 -18.07
CA ALA A 175 1.79 -2.00 -18.00
C ALA A 175 1.49 -1.48 -19.41
N LEU A 176 0.44 -0.69 -19.55
CA LEU A 176 0.00 -0.15 -20.83
C LEU A 176 -0.32 1.34 -20.72
N HIS A 177 -0.17 2.03 -21.86
CA HIS A 177 -0.87 3.29 -22.06
C HIS A 177 -2.38 3.05 -21.94
N GLY A 178 -3.13 4.06 -21.50
CA GLY A 178 -4.53 3.92 -21.12
C GLY A 178 -5.59 4.37 -22.13
N PRO A 179 -5.51 4.17 -23.46
CA PRO A 179 -6.67 4.44 -24.31
C PRO A 179 -7.79 3.46 -23.93
N ARG A 180 -9.01 3.99 -23.81
CA ARG A 180 -10.18 3.27 -23.31
C ARG A 180 -10.44 1.98 -24.09
N GLU A 181 -10.29 2.03 -25.40
CA GLU A 181 -10.57 0.90 -26.31
C GLU A 181 -9.66 -0.29 -25.98
N LYS A 182 -8.39 -0.03 -25.63
CA LYS A 182 -7.44 -1.08 -25.25
C LYS A 182 -7.79 -1.68 -23.89
N CYS A 183 -8.18 -0.85 -22.93
CA CYS A 183 -8.66 -1.31 -21.62
C CYS A 183 -9.88 -2.24 -21.77
N VAL A 184 -10.82 -1.86 -22.64
CA VAL A 184 -12.01 -2.68 -22.95
C VAL A 184 -11.63 -3.99 -23.62
N GLU A 185 -10.70 -3.99 -24.57
CA GLU A 185 -10.19 -5.20 -25.25
C GLU A 185 -9.54 -6.18 -24.26
N ILE A 186 -8.69 -5.68 -23.36
CA ILE A 186 -8.02 -6.48 -22.31
C ILE A 186 -9.05 -7.19 -21.44
N LEU A 187 -10.05 -6.44 -20.97
CA LEU A 187 -11.11 -6.98 -20.14
C LEU A 187 -12.00 -7.95 -20.92
N ARG A 188 -12.36 -7.67 -22.17
CA ARG A 188 -13.12 -8.63 -22.99
C ARG A 188 -12.35 -9.92 -23.27
N SER A 189 -11.02 -9.87 -23.26
CA SER A 189 -10.13 -11.03 -23.40
C SER A 189 -9.97 -11.82 -22.10
N GLY A 190 -10.68 -11.46 -21.03
CA GLY A 190 -10.71 -12.21 -19.78
C GLY A 190 -9.55 -11.90 -18.83
N HIS A 191 -8.78 -10.84 -19.05
CA HIS A 191 -7.67 -10.46 -18.17
C HIS A 191 -8.12 -9.55 -17.01
N LEU A 192 -7.27 -9.48 -15.98
CA LEU A 192 -7.36 -8.49 -14.92
C LEU A 192 -6.79 -7.15 -15.41
N LEU A 193 -7.48 -6.05 -15.14
CA LEU A 193 -7.00 -4.69 -15.41
C LEU A 193 -7.08 -3.86 -14.14
N ALA A 194 -6.03 -3.12 -13.82
CA ALA A 194 -6.00 -2.17 -12.72
C ALA A 194 -5.94 -0.73 -13.25
N ILE A 195 -6.77 0.13 -12.67
CA ILE A 195 -6.83 1.56 -12.98
C ILE A 195 -6.88 2.33 -11.67
N SER A 196 -6.01 3.33 -11.55
CA SER A 196 -6.18 4.39 -10.56
C SER A 196 -6.85 5.60 -11.23
N PRO A 197 -8.11 5.95 -10.89
CA PRO A 197 -8.82 7.03 -11.55
C PRO A 197 -8.20 8.41 -11.30
N GLY A 198 -7.71 8.64 -10.09
CA GLY A 198 -7.02 9.88 -9.71
C GLY A 198 -5.67 10.06 -10.40
N GLY A 199 -4.98 8.96 -10.70
CA GLY A 199 -3.71 8.95 -11.43
C GLY A 199 -2.66 9.87 -10.80
N VAL A 200 -1.81 10.48 -11.63
CA VAL A 200 -0.74 11.38 -11.17
C VAL A 200 -1.26 12.56 -10.37
N ARG A 201 -2.47 13.06 -10.67
CA ARG A 201 -3.04 14.20 -9.92
C ARG A 201 -3.33 13.83 -8.47
N GLU A 202 -3.93 12.67 -8.25
CA GLU A 202 -4.15 12.14 -6.90
C GLU A 202 -2.80 11.89 -6.23
N ALA A 203 -1.87 11.23 -6.91
CA ALA A 203 -0.52 10.95 -6.41
C ALA A 203 0.24 12.18 -5.85
N LEU A 204 0.03 13.36 -6.43
CA LEU A 204 0.73 14.60 -6.06
C LEU A 204 -0.01 15.46 -5.01
N ILE A 205 -1.32 15.26 -4.84
CA ILE A 205 -2.18 16.10 -3.99
C ILE A 205 -2.65 15.36 -2.74
N SER A 206 -2.59 14.03 -2.78
CA SER A 206 -2.88 13.14 -1.67
C SER A 206 -2.09 13.48 -0.40
N ASP A 207 -2.79 13.45 0.74
CA ASP A 207 -2.26 13.72 2.07
C ASP A 207 -2.61 12.58 3.05
N GLU A 208 -2.26 12.75 4.33
CA GLU A 208 -2.54 11.80 5.40
C GLU A 208 -4.05 11.56 5.67
N THR A 209 -4.93 12.31 5.02
CA THR A 209 -6.39 12.17 5.16
C THR A 209 -7.04 11.31 4.08
N TYR A 210 -6.26 10.81 3.10
CA TYR A 210 -6.73 9.90 2.05
C TYR A 210 -7.92 10.44 1.24
N ASN A 211 -7.95 11.76 1.00
CA ASN A 211 -9.00 12.35 0.18
C ASN A 211 -8.95 11.77 -1.25
N ILE A 212 -10.08 11.26 -1.72
CA ILE A 212 -10.21 10.75 -3.09
C ILE A 212 -10.26 11.92 -4.09
N VAL A 213 -9.24 12.04 -4.97
CA VAL A 213 -9.09 13.19 -5.89
C VAL A 213 -9.27 12.76 -7.35
N TRP A 214 -10.46 12.24 -7.69
CA TRP A 214 -10.75 11.80 -9.07
C TRP A 214 -11.26 12.93 -9.97
N GLY A 215 -11.79 14.02 -9.41
CA GLY A 215 -12.41 15.10 -10.18
C GLY A 215 -13.52 14.58 -11.11
N HIS A 216 -13.46 14.94 -12.39
CA HIS A 216 -14.38 14.50 -13.44
C HIS A 216 -13.90 13.24 -14.20
N ARG A 217 -12.91 12.50 -13.68
CA ARG A 217 -12.33 11.34 -14.37
C ARG A 217 -13.22 10.09 -14.21
N ARG A 218 -14.08 9.89 -15.21
CA ARG A 218 -15.07 8.79 -15.27
C ARG A 218 -14.70 7.66 -16.24
N GLY A 219 -13.50 7.72 -16.83
CA GLY A 219 -13.07 6.77 -17.86
C GLY A 219 -13.09 5.32 -17.39
N PHE A 220 -12.75 5.05 -16.12
CA PHE A 220 -12.78 3.70 -15.56
C PHE A 220 -14.20 3.11 -15.53
N ALA A 221 -15.21 3.92 -15.20
CA ALA A 221 -16.61 3.50 -15.15
C ALA A 221 -17.12 3.20 -16.56
N GLN A 222 -16.75 4.03 -17.55
CA GLN A 222 -17.07 3.76 -18.95
C GLN A 222 -16.40 2.47 -19.46
N VAL A 223 -15.13 2.24 -19.12
CA VAL A 223 -14.43 0.97 -19.42
C VAL A 223 -15.18 -0.23 -18.84
N ALA A 224 -15.63 -0.15 -17.59
CA ALA A 224 -16.37 -1.23 -16.93
C ALA A 224 -17.69 -1.55 -17.63
N ILE A 225 -18.44 -0.52 -18.01
CA ILE A 225 -19.71 -0.64 -18.76
C ILE A 225 -19.47 -1.24 -20.14
N ASP A 226 -18.53 -0.68 -20.90
CA ASP A 226 -18.24 -1.08 -22.29
C ASP A 226 -17.69 -2.49 -22.38
N ALA A 227 -16.83 -2.88 -21.44
CA ALA A 227 -16.25 -4.22 -21.38
C ALA A 227 -17.25 -5.28 -20.96
N LYS A 228 -18.42 -4.90 -20.40
CA LYS A 228 -19.41 -5.82 -19.84
C LYS A 228 -18.80 -6.82 -18.85
N VAL A 229 -17.71 -6.44 -18.18
CA VAL A 229 -17.08 -7.19 -17.07
C VAL A 229 -18.11 -7.47 -15.96
N MET A 230 -19.16 -6.67 -15.98
CA MET A 230 -20.36 -6.62 -15.18
C MET A 230 -21.45 -7.67 -15.49
N ARG A 231 -21.12 -8.88 -15.98
CA ARG A 231 -22.15 -9.89 -16.34
C ARG A 231 -22.13 -11.20 -15.56
N ARG A 232 -23.20 -11.33 -14.74
CA ARG A 232 -24.02 -12.51 -14.36
C ARG A 232 -23.82 -13.04 -12.93
N LEU A 233 -24.68 -12.59 -12.00
CA LEU A 233 -25.25 -13.42 -10.92
C LEU A 233 -26.64 -12.92 -10.49
N ARG A 234 -27.47 -13.84 -9.99
CA ARG A 234 -28.86 -13.63 -9.56
C ARG A 234 -28.90 -13.02 -8.15
N HIS A 235 -29.40 -11.80 -8.05
CA HIS A 235 -30.09 -11.10 -6.94
C HIS A 235 -29.65 -11.22 -5.45
N ARG A 236 -28.77 -12.13 -5.01
CA ARG A 236 -28.72 -12.51 -3.57
C ARG A 236 -27.39 -12.36 -2.81
N GLU A 237 -26.42 -11.60 -3.30
CA GLU A 237 -25.12 -11.43 -2.61
C GLU A 237 -24.73 -9.96 -2.37
N MET A 238 -25.67 -9.02 -2.47
CA MET A 238 -25.46 -7.62 -2.03
C MET A 238 -25.65 -7.42 -0.52
N GLU A 239 -25.88 -8.48 0.26
CA GLU A 239 -25.98 -8.44 1.72
C GLU A 239 -24.58 -8.37 2.37
N GLY A 240 -23.88 -7.28 2.11
CA GLY A 240 -22.70 -6.83 2.85
C GLY A 240 -22.61 -5.30 2.94
N TRP A 241 -23.59 -4.59 2.35
CA TRP A 241 -23.63 -3.14 2.26
C TRP A 241 -24.93 -2.60 2.86
N LYS A 242 -24.98 -2.54 4.18
CA LYS A 242 -25.91 -1.66 4.90
C LYS A 242 -25.22 -1.14 6.17
N GLY A 243 -24.36 -0.13 5.99
CA GLY A 243 -24.14 0.86 7.03
C GLY A 243 -25.26 1.88 6.88
N SER A 244 -26.24 1.83 7.78
CA SER A 244 -27.29 2.84 7.87
C SER A 244 -26.64 4.21 8.08
N CYS A 245 -26.92 5.14 7.20
CA CYS A 245 -26.51 6.53 7.32
C CYS A 245 -27.40 7.19 8.37
N ASP A 246 -26.86 7.43 9.56
CA ASP A 246 -27.43 8.43 10.47
C ASP A 246 -26.72 9.76 10.24
N SER A 247 -27.49 10.63 9.60
CA SER A 247 -27.30 12.06 9.39
C SER A 247 -26.67 12.77 10.59
N ALA A 248 -25.42 13.23 10.47
CA ALA A 248 -24.93 14.50 11.01
C ALA A 248 -23.39 14.58 10.88
N ARG A 249 -22.91 15.25 9.82
CA ARG A 249 -21.74 16.15 9.81
C ARG A 249 -21.43 16.53 8.37
N GLN A 250 -22.21 17.47 7.86
CA GLN A 250 -21.91 18.18 6.63
C GLN A 250 -21.77 19.66 6.97
N GLN A 251 -20.60 20.08 7.45
CA GLN A 251 -20.16 21.47 7.33
C GLN A 251 -18.66 21.64 7.63
N GLN A 252 -18.05 22.62 6.95
CA GLN A 252 -16.62 22.97 6.84
C GLN A 252 -15.80 22.02 5.94
N SER A 253 -15.14 22.45 4.87
CA SER A 253 -14.64 23.77 4.49
C SER A 253 -14.64 23.94 2.96
N ARG A 254 -15.30 25.00 2.47
CA ARG A 254 -15.05 25.58 1.14
C ARG A 254 -14.08 26.73 1.35
N ALA A 255 -12.94 26.69 0.67
CA ALA A 255 -12.20 27.80 0.05
C ALA A 255 -10.69 27.53 0.11
N HIS A 256 -10.13 27.00 -0.99
CA HIS A 256 -8.86 27.52 -1.43
C HIS A 256 -8.81 27.58 -2.95
N SER A 257 -8.50 28.78 -3.41
CA SER A 257 -8.51 29.26 -4.77
C SER A 257 -7.47 28.57 -5.64
N SER A 258 -7.81 28.55 -6.93
CA SER A 258 -6.95 28.37 -8.09
C SER A 258 -5.67 29.22 -8.03
N GLU A 259 -4.67 28.75 -8.78
CA GLU A 259 -3.35 29.32 -9.08
C GLU A 259 -2.21 28.76 -8.23
N LEU A 260 -1.53 27.75 -8.75
CA LEU A 260 -0.07 27.72 -8.65
C LEU A 260 0.52 27.13 -9.92
N GLU A 261 1.37 27.95 -10.52
CA GLU A 261 2.07 27.74 -11.78
C GLU A 261 3.09 26.59 -11.69
N ALA A 262 3.37 26.04 -12.87
CA ALA A 262 4.35 25.01 -13.11
C ALA A 262 5.78 25.53 -12.92
N THR A 263 6.29 25.55 -11.69
CA THR A 263 7.74 25.57 -11.39
C THR A 263 7.94 25.29 -9.90
N GLY A 264 8.52 24.14 -9.56
CA GLY A 264 8.89 23.85 -8.19
C GLY A 264 8.91 22.35 -7.94
N THR A 265 10.06 21.85 -7.52
CA THR A 265 10.31 20.51 -6.98
C THR A 265 9.10 20.02 -6.17
N VAL A 266 8.38 19.04 -6.70
CA VAL A 266 7.24 18.43 -6.01
C VAL A 266 7.78 17.61 -4.85
N ALA A 267 7.59 18.09 -3.63
CA ALA A 267 7.77 17.28 -2.44
C ALA A 267 6.80 16.10 -2.53
N ILE A 268 7.36 14.88 -2.59
CA ILE A 268 6.59 13.65 -2.51
C ILE A 268 6.16 13.51 -1.03
N PRO A 269 4.87 13.42 -0.70
CA PRO A 269 4.45 13.17 0.68
C PRO A 269 5.00 11.82 1.16
N ASP A 270 5.69 11.81 2.30
CA ASP A 270 6.37 10.63 2.89
C ASP A 270 5.41 9.62 3.56
N TYR A 271 4.12 9.66 3.21
CA TYR A 271 3.12 8.81 3.86
C TYR A 271 2.99 7.45 3.16
N ILE A 272 3.46 6.39 3.83
CA ILE A 272 3.32 5.01 3.38
C ILE A 272 1.95 4.50 3.83
N ALA A 273 0.99 4.61 2.92
CA ALA A 273 -0.37 4.11 3.06
C ALA A 273 -0.48 2.59 2.93
N HIS A 274 -1.41 1.96 3.66
CA HIS A 274 -1.88 0.61 3.30
C HIS A 274 -2.81 0.75 2.07
N PRO A 275 -2.55 0.09 0.94
CA PRO A 275 -3.39 0.27 -0.24
C PRO A 275 -4.74 -0.40 -0.10
N LEU A 276 -5.74 0.19 -0.75
CA LEU A 276 -7.08 -0.37 -0.82
C LEU A 276 -7.42 -0.64 -2.29
N PHE A 277 -7.77 -1.90 -2.56
CA PHE A 277 -8.11 -2.39 -3.88
C PHE A 277 -9.59 -2.78 -3.90
N LEU A 278 -10.35 -2.14 -4.77
CA LEU A 278 -11.73 -2.51 -5.06
C LEU A 278 -11.78 -3.35 -6.34
N CYS A 279 -12.15 -4.62 -6.21
CA CYS A 279 -12.35 -5.49 -7.35
C CYS A 279 -13.79 -5.40 -7.87
N LEU A 280 -13.95 -4.82 -9.06
CA LEU A 280 -15.19 -4.80 -9.81
C LEU A 280 -15.23 -6.04 -10.73
N HIS A 281 -15.95 -7.06 -10.28
CA HIS A 281 -16.09 -8.32 -11.01
C HIS A 281 -17.55 -8.76 -11.18
N LYS A 282 -18.54 -8.12 -10.53
CA LYS A 282 -19.93 -8.62 -10.45
C LYS A 282 -21.07 -7.57 -10.36
N THR A 283 -20.82 -6.28 -10.53
CA THR A 283 -21.89 -5.25 -10.39
C THR A 283 -22.67 -5.07 -11.69
N LEU A 284 -23.99 -4.84 -11.66
CA LEU A 284 -24.86 -4.74 -12.86
C LEU A 284 -25.22 -3.29 -13.25
N GLU A 285 -24.60 -2.30 -12.62
CA GLU A 285 -24.93 -0.89 -12.84
C GLU A 285 -24.52 -0.46 -14.26
N LYS A 286 -25.50 0.11 -15.00
CA LYS A 286 -25.32 0.57 -16.38
C LYS A 286 -25.26 2.09 -16.47
N ASP A 287 -25.69 2.76 -15.41
CA ASP A 287 -25.61 4.20 -15.30
C ASP A 287 -24.18 4.59 -14.88
N LEU A 288 -23.55 5.44 -15.71
CA LEU A 288 -22.19 5.89 -15.51
C LEU A 288 -22.03 6.68 -14.20
N ASP A 289 -22.99 7.57 -13.90
CA ASP A 289 -22.93 8.43 -12.72
C ASP A 289 -23.07 7.60 -11.45
N ARG A 290 -24.03 6.67 -11.44
CA ARG A 290 -24.23 5.76 -10.32
C ARG A 290 -23.03 4.84 -10.10
N LEU A 291 -22.44 4.32 -11.16
CA LEU A 291 -21.29 3.43 -11.05
C LEU A 291 -20.06 4.18 -10.49
N GLU A 292 -19.83 5.41 -10.94
CA GLU A 292 -18.77 6.26 -10.39
C GLU A 292 -18.99 6.50 -8.90
N GLU A 293 -20.19 6.93 -8.51
CA GLU A 293 -20.55 7.24 -7.13
C GLU A 293 -20.45 6.00 -6.23
N GLN A 294 -20.99 4.85 -6.66
CA GLN A 294 -20.87 3.58 -5.94
C GLN A 294 -19.40 3.17 -5.75
N THR A 295 -18.57 3.33 -6.79
CA THR A 295 -17.15 3.01 -6.71
C THR A 295 -16.42 3.94 -5.74
N LYS A 296 -16.71 5.25 -5.78
CA LYS A 296 -16.15 6.23 -4.82
C LYS A 296 -16.54 5.87 -3.39
N ASN A 297 -17.83 5.63 -3.14
CA ASN A 297 -18.33 5.27 -1.81
C ASN A 297 -17.73 3.94 -1.32
N ALA A 298 -17.50 3.00 -2.23
CA ALA A 298 -16.86 1.72 -1.92
C ALA A 298 -15.39 1.87 -1.51
N VAL A 299 -14.63 2.67 -2.27
CA VAL A 299 -13.24 2.98 -1.93
C VAL A 299 -13.18 3.76 -0.61
N GLN A 300 -14.08 4.73 -0.40
CA GLN A 300 -14.15 5.47 0.86
C GLN A 300 -14.47 4.56 2.04
N ALA A 301 -15.44 3.65 1.91
CA ALA A 301 -15.76 2.69 2.97
C ALA A 301 -14.58 1.74 3.28
N LEU A 302 -13.75 1.41 2.29
CA LEU A 302 -12.50 0.68 2.52
C LEU A 302 -11.50 1.55 3.30
N ILE A 303 -11.38 2.84 2.95
CA ILE A 303 -10.51 3.80 3.64
C ILE A 303 -10.94 3.93 5.10
N ASP A 304 -12.21 4.23 5.36
CA ASP A 304 -12.76 4.44 6.69
C ASP A 304 -12.62 3.20 7.59
N LYS A 305 -12.65 2.00 7.00
CA LYS A 305 -12.54 0.73 7.72
C LYS A 305 -11.10 0.34 8.04
N HIS A 306 -10.18 0.58 7.11
CA HIS A 306 -8.83 0.01 7.16
C HIS A 306 -7.73 1.06 7.39
N GLN A 307 -8.03 2.35 7.36
CA GLN A 307 -7.08 3.42 7.60
C GLN A 307 -7.41 4.19 8.87
N ARG A 308 -6.38 4.52 9.64
CA ARG A 308 -6.47 5.52 10.71
C ARG A 308 -6.18 6.89 10.11
N ILE A 309 -7.11 7.82 10.31
CA ILE A 309 -7.05 9.19 9.76
C ILE A 309 -7.08 10.21 10.92
N PRO A 310 -6.18 11.22 10.93
CA PRO A 310 -5.07 11.39 10.00
C PRO A 310 -4.02 10.30 10.16
N GLY A 311 -3.43 9.90 9.04
CA GLY A 311 -2.34 8.95 8.99
C GLY A 311 -1.12 9.41 9.80
N ASN A 312 -0.43 8.46 10.44
CA ASN A 312 0.78 8.75 11.21
C ASN A 312 1.82 7.62 11.02
N ILE A 313 3.06 8.00 10.68
CA ILE A 313 4.18 7.06 10.44
C ILE A 313 4.48 6.22 11.69
N MET A 314 4.51 6.82 12.88
CA MET A 314 4.79 6.11 14.13
C MET A 314 3.70 5.08 14.44
N SER A 315 2.43 5.46 14.26
CA SER A 315 1.31 4.52 14.43
C SER A 315 1.40 3.35 13.44
N ALA A 316 1.72 3.62 12.18
CA ALA A 316 1.89 2.60 11.14
C ALA A 316 3.10 1.68 11.41
N LEU A 317 4.18 2.19 12.01
CA LEU A 317 5.33 1.37 12.43
C LEU A 317 4.98 0.48 13.63
N LEU A 318 4.22 0.99 14.60
CA LEU A 318 3.79 0.23 15.78
C LEU A 318 2.81 -0.90 15.43
N GLU A 319 1.95 -0.69 14.43
CA GLU A 319 1.04 -1.73 13.89
C GLU A 319 1.78 -2.96 13.35
N ARG A 320 3.11 -2.90 13.11
CA ARG A 320 3.90 -4.05 12.68
C ARG A 320 4.21 -5.06 13.80
N PHE A 321 4.04 -4.66 15.05
CA PHE A 321 4.40 -5.47 16.23
C PHE A 321 3.16 -6.00 16.99
N HIS A 322 1.95 -5.70 16.53
CA HIS A 322 0.68 -6.03 17.17
C HIS A 322 -0.29 -6.67 16.18
#